data_AF-A0A378I3X8-F1
#
_entry.id   AF-A0A378I3X8-F1
#
_cell.length_a   1.000
_cell.length_b   1.000
_cell.length_c   1.000
_cell.angle_alpha   90.00
_cell.angle_beta   90.00
_cell.angle_gamma   90.00
#
_symmetry.space_group_name_H-M   'P 1'
#
loop_
_entity.id
_entity.type
_entity.pdbx_description
1 polymer ?
#
loop_
_entity_poly.entity_id
_entity_poly.type
_entity_poly.pdbx_seq_one_letter_code
_entity_poly.pdbx_strand_id
1 'polypeptide(L)'
;MNTSVESRIADYYKLGFKRNKSLFSEFLPKGYAQVTLNQVPADYFKDLINTKILLGLFITLCDDFVDNPTYANPKLINELAKIPLDDVSIDTQGLTEFESKVVSFAKELFQQIISFLQKLPHFDCLKMLLYFDIKQFFNGLHYSQLIRIFPQMTNTVECACYLPHNMGIIIVGMMDLMAIADFDINEFGIIREFFWFAQRFSNICNTLTTFERELNEHDFGNEIMLLSAQENRQGDIGSYQEAKEKLIAEQLTIIDQIALYQINSFSTLEYIKGLKYLQSLHQSMQGFI
;
A
#
# COMPACT_ATOMS: atom_id res chain seq x y z
N MET A 1 20.25 -18.96 0.85
CA MET A 1 20.87 -17.93 -0.01
C MET A 1 19.98 -16.71 0.06
N ASN A 2 20.53 -15.50 0.26
CA ASN A 2 19.73 -14.28 0.32
C ASN A 2 19.39 -13.87 -1.13
N THR A 3 18.19 -14.19 -1.60
CA THR A 3 17.73 -13.90 -2.98
C THR A 3 17.59 -12.38 -3.16
N SER A 4 18.07 -11.80 -4.26
CA SER A 4 17.99 -10.34 -4.46
C SER A 4 16.56 -9.86 -4.78
N VAL A 5 16.30 -8.56 -4.60
CA VAL A 5 15.02 -7.94 -4.96
C VAL A 5 14.71 -8.12 -6.44
N GLU A 6 15.71 -7.95 -7.31
CA GLU A 6 15.58 -8.12 -8.76
C GLU A 6 15.17 -9.55 -9.12
N SER A 7 15.69 -10.55 -8.40
CA SER A 7 15.28 -11.94 -8.60
C SER A 7 13.82 -12.15 -8.20
N ARG A 8 13.34 -11.54 -7.11
CA ARG A 8 11.92 -11.64 -6.70
C ARG A 8 10.99 -10.94 -7.68
N ILE A 9 11.39 -9.79 -8.21
CA ILE A 9 10.66 -9.11 -9.29
C ILE A 9 10.59 -10.01 -10.52
N ALA A 10 11.71 -10.63 -10.92
CA ALA A 10 11.73 -11.56 -12.04
C ALA A 10 10.82 -12.79 -11.81
N ASP A 11 10.79 -13.34 -10.60
CA ASP A 11 9.94 -14.46 -10.24
C ASP A 11 8.45 -14.09 -10.29
N TYR A 12 8.07 -12.89 -9.84
CA TYR A 12 6.71 -12.36 -10.02
C TYR A 12 6.32 -12.34 -11.51
N TYR A 13 7.18 -11.86 -12.40
CA TYR A 13 6.89 -11.89 -13.84
C TYR A 13 6.84 -13.29 -14.44
N LYS A 14 7.61 -14.26 -13.91
CA LYS A 14 7.54 -15.67 -14.35
C LYS A 14 6.19 -16.32 -14.01
N LEU A 15 5.46 -15.80 -13.03
CA LEU A 15 4.08 -16.24 -12.75
C LEU A 15 3.09 -15.79 -13.84
N GLY A 16 3.48 -14.84 -14.71
CA GLY A 16 2.67 -14.41 -15.85
C GLY A 16 1.91 -13.10 -15.64
N PHE A 17 2.16 -12.38 -14.55
CA PHE A 17 1.60 -11.05 -14.32
C PHE A 17 2.13 -10.02 -15.34
N LYS A 18 1.28 -9.06 -15.70
CA LYS A 18 1.54 -8.09 -16.79
C LYS A 18 1.67 -6.63 -16.32
N ARG A 19 1.90 -6.39 -15.03
CA ARG A 19 2.15 -5.03 -14.50
C ARG A 19 3.37 -4.40 -15.17
N ASN A 20 3.33 -3.09 -15.37
CA ASN A 20 4.47 -2.35 -15.93
C ASN A 20 5.71 -2.50 -15.03
N LYS A 21 6.86 -2.81 -15.62
CA LYS A 21 8.13 -3.00 -14.90
C LYS A 21 8.57 -1.76 -14.14
N SER A 22 8.26 -0.57 -14.66
CA SER A 22 8.61 0.70 -14.02
C SER A 22 7.97 0.88 -12.64
N LEU A 23 6.90 0.15 -12.30
CA LEU A 23 6.37 0.11 -10.94
C LEU A 23 7.45 -0.35 -9.95
N PHE A 24 8.08 -1.50 -10.21
CA PHE A 24 9.05 -2.10 -9.31
C PHE A 24 10.48 -1.58 -9.51
N SER A 25 10.85 -1.15 -10.72
CA SER A 25 12.21 -0.69 -11.02
C SER A 25 12.41 0.81 -10.86
N GLU A 26 11.34 1.61 -10.84
CA GLU A 26 11.44 3.07 -10.74
C GLU A 26 10.53 3.67 -9.68
N PHE A 27 9.23 3.42 -9.75
CA PHE A 27 8.25 4.07 -8.89
C PHE A 27 8.48 3.74 -7.42
N LEU A 28 8.44 2.45 -7.05
CA LEU A 28 8.64 2.03 -5.66
C LEU A 28 10.03 2.38 -5.11
N PRO A 29 11.15 2.13 -5.82
CA PRO A 29 12.47 2.52 -5.32
C PRO A 29 12.59 4.03 -5.07
N LYS A 30 12.16 4.87 -6.02
CA LYS A 30 12.24 6.33 -5.90
C LYS A 30 11.29 6.84 -4.82
N GLY A 31 10.05 6.35 -4.79
CA GLY A 31 9.03 6.72 -3.81
C GLY A 31 9.49 6.39 -2.40
N TYR A 32 9.83 5.12 -2.12
CA TYR A 32 10.24 4.70 -0.79
C TYR A 32 11.50 5.41 -0.31
N ALA A 33 12.48 5.69 -1.19
CA ALA A 33 13.67 6.43 -0.79
C ALA A 33 13.34 7.85 -0.28
N GLN A 34 12.29 8.48 -0.81
CA GLN A 34 11.90 9.84 -0.47
C GLN A 34 10.97 9.91 0.75
N VAL A 35 10.16 8.88 0.99
CA VAL A 35 9.28 8.77 2.17
C VAL A 35 9.84 7.86 3.27
N THR A 36 11.15 7.63 3.27
CA THR A 36 11.84 6.97 4.40
C THR A 36 12.22 8.00 5.44
N LEU A 37 12.00 7.70 6.73
CA LEU A 37 12.34 8.62 7.82
C LEU A 37 13.82 9.03 7.75
N ASN A 38 14.09 10.33 7.89
CA ASN A 38 15.43 10.89 7.77
C ASN A 38 16.41 10.42 8.87
N GLN A 39 15.90 9.78 9.93
CA GLN A 39 16.70 9.22 11.02
C GLN A 39 17.09 7.75 10.81
N VAL A 40 16.66 7.12 9.71
CA VAL A 40 17.10 5.76 9.39
C VAL A 40 18.63 5.77 9.15
N PRO A 41 19.42 4.98 9.90
CA PRO A 41 20.86 4.91 9.72
C PRO A 41 21.24 4.48 8.31
N ALA A 42 22.34 5.04 7.78
CA ALA A 42 22.84 4.72 6.45
C ALA A 42 23.11 3.21 6.26
N ASP A 43 23.53 2.52 7.33
CA ASP A 43 23.81 1.08 7.34
C ASP A 43 22.56 0.22 7.09
N TYR A 44 21.37 0.70 7.47
CA TYR A 44 20.11 0.02 7.20
C TYR A 44 19.42 0.51 5.94
N PHE A 45 19.68 1.74 5.50
CA PHE A 45 18.89 2.43 4.48
C PHE A 45 18.68 1.59 3.21
N LYS A 46 19.77 1.11 2.59
CA LYS A 46 19.67 0.37 1.32
C LYS A 46 18.86 -0.93 1.46
N ASP A 47 19.14 -1.71 2.49
CA ASP A 47 18.45 -2.99 2.70
C ASP A 47 17.00 -2.77 3.12
N LEU A 48 16.72 -1.71 3.88
CA LEU A 48 15.36 -1.32 4.23
C LEU A 48 14.55 -0.92 3.00
N ILE A 49 15.09 -0.11 2.09
CA ILE A 49 14.44 0.21 0.81
C ILE A 49 14.17 -1.06 0.01
N ASN A 50 15.14 -1.96 -0.09
CA ASN A 50 14.98 -3.25 -0.76
C ASN A 50 13.83 -4.07 -0.14
N THR A 51 13.76 -4.13 1.18
CA THR A 51 12.67 -4.82 1.88
C THR A 51 11.31 -4.13 1.67
N LYS A 52 11.26 -2.79 1.63
CA LYS A 52 10.03 -2.06 1.28
C LYS A 52 9.58 -2.36 -0.16
N ILE A 53 10.50 -2.52 -1.11
CA ILE A 53 10.16 -2.93 -2.48
C ILE A 53 9.57 -4.35 -2.49
N LEU A 54 10.11 -5.28 -1.69
CA LEU A 54 9.52 -6.62 -1.53
C LEU A 54 8.10 -6.55 -0.93
N LEU A 55 7.87 -5.66 0.04
CA LEU A 55 6.53 -5.41 0.58
C LEU A 55 5.60 -4.82 -0.48
N GLY A 56 6.05 -3.83 -1.25
CA GLY A 56 5.29 -3.29 -2.37
C GLY A 56 4.94 -4.36 -3.41
N LEU A 57 5.86 -5.28 -3.70
CA LEU A 57 5.60 -6.45 -4.55
C LEU A 57 4.55 -7.39 -3.96
N PHE A 58 4.58 -7.64 -2.65
CA PHE A 58 3.59 -8.44 -1.95
C PHE A 58 2.20 -7.79 -1.96
N ILE A 59 2.15 -6.47 -1.73
CA ILE A 59 0.93 -5.66 -1.80
C ILE A 59 0.34 -5.72 -3.21
N THR A 60 1.13 -5.43 -4.24
CA THR A 60 0.67 -5.49 -5.65
C THR A 60 0.19 -6.88 -6.04
N LEU A 61 0.87 -7.95 -5.58
CA LEU A 61 0.42 -9.31 -5.81
C LEU A 61 -0.98 -9.55 -5.24
N CYS A 62 -1.24 -9.12 -4.01
CA CYS A 62 -2.55 -9.29 -3.39
C CYS A 62 -3.60 -8.40 -4.07
N ASP A 63 -3.26 -7.16 -4.38
CA ASP A 63 -4.11 -6.20 -5.09
C ASP A 63 -4.59 -6.74 -6.45
N ASP A 64 -3.69 -7.37 -7.21
CA ASP A 64 -4.02 -8.02 -8.50
C ASP A 64 -5.13 -9.06 -8.37
N PHE A 65 -5.19 -9.81 -7.26
CA PHE A 65 -6.23 -10.83 -7.04
C PHE A 65 -7.54 -10.25 -6.51
N VAL A 66 -7.60 -8.94 -6.24
CA VAL A 66 -8.82 -8.23 -5.85
C VAL A 66 -9.37 -7.42 -7.02
N ASP A 67 -8.51 -6.61 -7.63
CA ASP A 67 -8.93 -5.54 -8.53
C ASP A 67 -8.92 -5.98 -10.00
N ASN A 68 -8.04 -6.91 -10.38
CA ASN A 68 -7.93 -7.33 -11.78
C ASN A 68 -9.04 -8.33 -12.15
N PRO A 69 -9.96 -8.01 -13.09
CA PRO A 69 -11.04 -8.92 -13.48
C PRO A 69 -10.56 -10.27 -14.05
N THR A 70 -9.31 -10.32 -14.54
CA THR A 70 -8.70 -11.56 -15.07
C THR A 70 -8.22 -12.49 -13.96
N TYR A 71 -7.77 -11.93 -12.83
CA TYR A 71 -7.14 -12.69 -11.76
C TYR A 71 -8.01 -12.81 -10.51
N ALA A 72 -9.07 -12.01 -10.38
CA ALA A 72 -9.92 -11.89 -9.20
C ALA A 72 -10.25 -13.25 -8.55
N ASN A 73 -9.83 -13.43 -7.30
CA ASN A 73 -9.99 -14.68 -6.57
C ASN A 73 -10.13 -14.47 -5.06
N PRO A 74 -11.36 -14.25 -4.56
CA PRO A 74 -11.59 -13.99 -3.15
C PRO A 74 -11.15 -15.13 -2.23
N LYS A 75 -11.24 -16.39 -2.69
CA LYS A 75 -10.78 -17.55 -1.91
C LYS A 75 -9.26 -17.49 -1.71
N LEU A 76 -8.52 -17.20 -2.77
CA LEU A 76 -7.06 -17.11 -2.69
C LEU A 76 -6.61 -15.96 -1.78
N ILE A 77 -7.29 -14.81 -1.80
CA ILE A 77 -6.99 -13.68 -0.91
C ILE A 77 -7.10 -14.08 0.57
N ASN A 78 -8.14 -14.83 0.95
CA ASN A 78 -8.28 -15.33 2.32
C ASN A 78 -7.10 -16.22 2.73
N GLU A 79 -6.53 -16.98 1.80
CA GLU A 79 -5.33 -17.79 2.06
C GLU A 79 -4.06 -16.95 2.11
N LEU A 80 -3.92 -15.93 1.27
CA LEU A 80 -2.79 -14.99 1.32
C LEU A 80 -2.79 -14.17 2.62
N ALA A 81 -3.96 -13.80 3.13
CA ALA A 81 -4.14 -13.08 4.40
C ALA A 81 -3.64 -13.85 5.63
N LYS A 82 -3.51 -15.18 5.51
CA LYS A 82 -2.97 -16.04 6.57
C LYS A 82 -1.44 -16.08 6.58
N ILE A 83 -0.77 -15.70 5.48
CA ILE A 83 0.70 -15.77 5.37
C ILE A 83 1.41 -15.00 6.50
N PRO A 84 0.98 -13.79 6.89
CA PRO A 84 1.59 -13.07 8.01
C PRO A 84 1.28 -13.65 9.39
N LEU A 85 0.36 -14.61 9.48
CA LEU A 85 -0.14 -15.19 10.71
C LEU A 85 0.44 -16.60 10.84
N ASP A 86 1.67 -16.69 11.36
CA ASP A 86 2.47 -17.93 11.42
C ASP A 86 1.72 -19.15 12.03
N ASP A 87 0.72 -18.91 12.89
CA ASP A 87 -0.08 -19.95 13.56
C ASP A 87 -1.32 -20.44 12.77
N VAL A 88 -1.60 -19.87 11.59
CA VAL A 88 -2.79 -20.20 10.81
C VAL A 88 -2.39 -21.02 9.59
N SER A 89 -2.92 -22.25 9.50
CA SER A 89 -2.68 -23.10 8.34
C SER A 89 -3.37 -22.55 7.09
N ILE A 90 -2.61 -22.55 5.99
CA ILE A 90 -3.13 -22.22 4.66
C ILE A 90 -3.74 -23.48 4.06
N ASP A 91 -5.01 -23.37 3.67
CA ASP A 91 -5.74 -24.43 2.99
C ASP A 91 -5.38 -24.41 1.51
N THR A 92 -4.57 -25.39 1.10
CA THR A 92 -4.21 -25.58 -0.30
C THR A 92 -5.17 -26.50 -1.04
N GLN A 93 -6.21 -27.02 -0.37
CA GLN A 93 -7.16 -27.94 -0.98
C GLN A 93 -7.99 -27.21 -2.04
N GLY A 94 -7.94 -27.75 -3.26
CA GLY A 94 -8.63 -27.20 -4.41
C GLY A 94 -7.97 -25.97 -5.02
N LEU A 95 -6.73 -25.63 -4.65
CA LEU A 95 -5.92 -24.68 -5.40
C LEU A 95 -5.42 -25.34 -6.70
N THR A 96 -5.46 -24.58 -7.78
CA THR A 96 -4.79 -24.90 -9.05
C THR A 96 -3.27 -24.87 -8.88
N GLU A 97 -2.55 -25.39 -9.88
CA GLU A 97 -1.09 -25.31 -9.89
C GLU A 97 -0.59 -23.86 -9.88
N PHE A 98 -1.26 -22.96 -10.59
CA PHE A 98 -0.93 -21.54 -10.62
C PHE A 98 -1.12 -20.89 -9.24
N GLU A 99 -2.28 -21.09 -8.62
CA GLU A 99 -2.57 -20.54 -7.28
C GLU A 99 -1.61 -21.09 -6.23
N SER A 100 -1.26 -22.38 -6.32
CA SER A 100 -0.25 -22.98 -5.43
C SER A 100 1.12 -22.33 -5.58
N LYS A 101 1.55 -22.02 -6.81
CA LYS A 101 2.80 -21.27 -7.07
C LYS A 101 2.73 -19.85 -6.52
N VAL A 102 1.58 -19.18 -6.63
CA VAL A 102 1.35 -17.84 -6.06
C VAL A 102 1.47 -17.86 -4.54
N VAL A 103 0.80 -18.79 -3.85
CA VAL A 103 0.90 -18.94 -2.39
C VAL A 103 2.35 -19.21 -1.97
N SER A 104 3.05 -20.10 -2.67
CA SER A 104 4.46 -20.39 -2.39
C SER A 104 5.34 -19.15 -2.55
N PHE A 105 5.17 -18.41 -3.64
CA PHE A 105 5.90 -17.19 -3.91
C PHE A 105 5.63 -16.12 -2.85
N ALA A 106 4.36 -15.90 -2.49
CA ALA A 106 3.96 -14.95 -1.47
C ALA A 106 4.54 -15.30 -0.09
N LYS A 107 4.57 -16.59 0.29
CA LYS A 107 5.21 -17.07 1.52
C LYS A 107 6.70 -16.76 1.55
N GLU A 108 7.42 -17.11 0.49
CA GLU A 108 8.86 -16.86 0.39
C GLU A 108 9.18 -15.36 0.45
N LEU A 109 8.37 -14.54 -0.23
CA LEU A 109 8.50 -13.10 -0.25
C LEU A 109 8.31 -12.51 1.15
N PHE A 110 7.25 -12.92 1.85
CA PHE A 110 6.95 -12.45 3.19
C PHE A 110 7.98 -12.91 4.21
N GLN A 111 8.42 -14.17 4.14
CA GLN A 111 9.51 -14.68 4.98
C GLN A 111 10.80 -13.88 4.79
N GLN A 112 11.12 -13.50 3.56
CA GLN A 112 12.28 -12.66 3.27
C GLN A 112 12.15 -11.25 3.89
N ILE A 113 10.95 -10.66 3.84
CA ILE A 113 10.66 -9.38 4.49
C ILE A 113 10.91 -9.49 6.00
N ILE A 114 10.27 -10.45 6.65
CA ILE A 114 10.39 -10.64 8.10
C ILE A 114 11.82 -10.98 8.52
N SER A 115 12.55 -11.79 7.73
CA SER A 115 13.94 -12.15 8.02
C SER A 115 14.89 -10.95 8.05
N PHE A 116 14.60 -9.89 7.27
CA PHE A 116 15.34 -8.63 7.38
C PHE A 116 14.88 -7.83 8.59
N LEU A 117 13.57 -7.66 8.76
CA LEU A 117 13.01 -6.86 9.85
C LEU A 117 13.43 -7.37 11.23
N GLN A 118 13.54 -8.69 11.42
CA GLN A 118 14.05 -9.32 12.66
C GLN A 118 15.45 -8.86 13.09
N LYS A 119 16.22 -8.24 12.20
CA LYS A 119 17.58 -7.73 12.48
C LYS A 119 17.56 -6.26 12.91
N LEU A 120 16.42 -5.58 12.82
CA LEU A 120 16.30 -4.17 13.15
C LEU A 120 16.18 -3.95 14.66
N PRO A 121 16.73 -2.84 15.20
CA PRO A 121 16.79 -2.58 16.64
C PRO A 121 15.47 -2.75 17.39
N HIS A 122 14.37 -2.25 16.80
CA HIS A 122 13.06 -2.19 17.47
C HIS A 122 12.06 -3.21 16.93
N PHE A 123 12.52 -4.27 16.25
CA PHE A 123 11.61 -5.29 15.71
C PHE A 123 10.75 -5.93 16.80
N ASP A 124 11.35 -6.41 17.88
CA ASP A 124 10.63 -7.19 18.88
C ASP A 124 9.56 -6.39 19.63
N CYS A 125 9.80 -5.09 19.86
CA CYS A 125 8.82 -4.23 20.53
C CYS A 125 7.72 -3.72 19.55
N LEU A 126 8.02 -3.59 18.26
CA LEU A 126 7.06 -3.07 17.27
C LEU A 126 6.37 -4.15 16.42
N LYS A 127 6.81 -5.41 16.45
CA LYS A 127 6.26 -6.48 15.58
C LYS A 127 4.76 -6.67 15.71
N MET A 128 4.21 -6.57 16.91
CA MET A 128 2.77 -6.70 17.14
C MET A 128 1.97 -5.64 16.36
N LEU A 129 2.50 -4.42 16.30
CA LEU A 129 1.89 -3.29 15.60
C LEU A 129 2.06 -3.44 14.09
N LEU A 130 3.24 -3.88 13.63
CA LEU A 130 3.46 -4.22 12.22
C LEU A 130 2.43 -5.26 11.73
N TYR A 131 2.24 -6.35 12.47
CA TYR A 131 1.25 -7.38 12.10
C TYR A 131 -0.19 -6.86 12.17
N PHE A 132 -0.49 -5.94 13.10
CA PHE A 132 -1.77 -5.25 13.11
C PHE A 132 -1.97 -4.42 11.83
N ASP A 133 -0.97 -3.67 11.40
CA ASP A 133 -1.05 -2.83 10.20
C ASP A 133 -1.16 -3.67 8.91
N ILE A 134 -0.49 -4.83 8.87
CA ILE A 134 -0.67 -5.81 7.79
C ILE A 134 -2.10 -6.38 7.78
N LYS A 135 -2.71 -6.63 8.94
CA LYS A 135 -4.14 -7.01 9.01
C LYS A 135 -5.04 -5.89 8.51
N GLN A 136 -4.72 -4.63 8.78
CA GLN A 136 -5.49 -3.50 8.22
C GLN A 136 -5.39 -3.42 6.70
N PHE A 137 -4.23 -3.73 6.12
CA PHE A 137 -4.11 -3.91 4.67
C PHE A 137 -5.08 -4.96 4.12
N PHE A 138 -5.15 -6.15 4.73
CA PHE A 138 -6.12 -7.17 4.30
C PHE A 138 -7.57 -6.76 4.55
N ASN A 139 -7.86 -5.99 5.60
CA ASN A 139 -9.20 -5.41 5.80
C ASN A 139 -9.56 -4.44 4.66
N GLY A 140 -8.61 -3.62 4.21
CA GLY A 140 -8.77 -2.74 3.04
C GLY A 140 -9.07 -3.53 1.75
N LEU A 141 -8.34 -4.62 1.52
CA LEU A 141 -8.59 -5.52 0.38
C LEU A 141 -9.98 -6.17 0.46
N HIS A 142 -10.39 -6.68 1.62
CA HIS A 142 -11.72 -7.24 1.80
C HIS A 142 -12.82 -6.19 1.60
N TYR A 143 -12.60 -4.96 2.07
CA TYR A 143 -13.52 -3.87 1.82
C TYR A 143 -13.65 -3.58 0.31
N SER A 144 -12.52 -3.48 -0.42
CA SER A 144 -12.51 -3.31 -1.89
C SER A 144 -13.29 -4.43 -2.60
N GLN A 145 -13.13 -5.68 -2.18
CA GLN A 145 -13.93 -6.80 -2.70
C GLN A 145 -15.43 -6.62 -2.44
N LEU A 146 -15.80 -6.26 -1.21
CA LEU A 146 -17.20 -6.14 -0.81
C LEU A 146 -17.93 -5.05 -1.57
N ILE A 147 -17.31 -3.88 -1.77
CA ILE A 147 -17.94 -2.78 -2.53
C ILE A 147 -18.08 -3.10 -4.02
N ARG A 148 -17.24 -3.97 -4.59
CA ARG A 148 -17.42 -4.46 -5.97
C ARG A 148 -18.61 -5.41 -6.09
N ILE A 149 -18.87 -6.22 -5.07
CA ILE A 149 -20.01 -7.14 -5.02
C ILE A 149 -21.31 -6.39 -4.67
N PHE A 150 -21.22 -5.44 -3.74
CA PHE A 150 -22.32 -4.62 -3.24
C PHE A 150 -22.02 -3.13 -3.40
N PRO A 151 -22.07 -2.56 -4.62
CA PRO A 151 -21.77 -1.14 -4.85
C PRO A 151 -22.63 -0.16 -4.05
N GLN A 152 -23.79 -0.61 -3.57
CA GLN A 152 -24.69 0.20 -2.72
C GLN A 152 -24.14 0.41 -1.30
N MET A 153 -23.12 -0.34 -0.87
CA MET A 153 -22.47 -0.19 0.43
C MET A 153 -21.50 1.00 0.44
N THR A 154 -21.02 1.41 -0.72
CA THR A 154 -20.02 2.46 -0.84
C THR A 154 -20.49 3.75 -0.17
N ASN A 155 -19.61 4.35 0.64
CA ASN A 155 -19.82 5.64 1.30
C ASN A 155 -18.46 6.32 1.54
N THR A 156 -18.46 7.65 1.63
CA THR A 156 -17.23 8.44 1.81
C THR A 156 -16.44 8.06 3.07
N VAL A 157 -17.13 7.76 4.17
CA VAL A 157 -16.51 7.48 5.47
C VAL A 157 -15.71 6.19 5.43
N GLU A 158 -16.32 5.10 4.96
CA GLU A 158 -15.66 3.81 4.88
C GLU A 158 -14.61 3.76 3.75
N CYS A 159 -14.85 4.43 2.61
CA CYS A 159 -13.84 4.57 1.56
C CYS A 159 -12.57 5.24 2.09
N ALA A 160 -12.70 6.38 2.78
CA ALA A 160 -11.57 7.10 3.37
C ALA A 160 -10.92 6.33 4.53
N CYS A 161 -11.63 5.39 5.17
CA CYS A 161 -11.10 4.56 6.24
C CYS A 161 -10.30 3.36 5.71
N TYR A 162 -10.86 2.60 4.77
CA TYR A 162 -10.34 1.29 4.39
C TYR A 162 -9.43 1.31 3.16
N LEU A 163 -9.78 2.04 2.10
CA LEU A 163 -9.03 2.03 0.85
C LEU A 163 -7.58 2.54 0.97
N PRO A 164 -7.27 3.53 1.84
CA PRO A 164 -5.89 3.99 1.95
C PRO A 164 -4.90 2.93 2.42
N HIS A 165 -5.35 1.88 3.13
CA HIS A 165 -4.46 0.83 3.61
C HIS A 165 -3.75 0.07 2.49
N ASN A 166 -4.29 0.10 1.27
CA ASN A 166 -3.69 -0.51 0.08
C ASN A 166 -2.35 0.16 -0.29
N MET A 167 -2.11 1.41 0.14
CA MET A 167 -0.85 2.10 -0.10
C MET A 167 0.32 1.58 0.76
N GLY A 168 0.03 0.91 1.89
CA GLY A 168 1.05 0.38 2.79
C GLY A 168 1.93 1.42 3.49
N ILE A 169 1.58 2.71 3.46
CA ILE A 169 2.39 3.81 4.01
C ILE A 169 2.64 3.64 5.52
N ILE A 170 1.61 3.26 6.29
CA ILE A 170 1.78 2.99 7.73
C ILE A 170 2.76 1.83 7.92
N ILE A 171 2.64 0.75 7.14
CA ILE A 171 3.50 -0.44 7.26
C ILE A 171 4.96 -0.06 7.00
N VAL A 172 5.26 0.68 5.92
CA VAL A 172 6.64 1.10 5.63
C VAL A 172 7.16 2.15 6.62
N GLY A 173 6.30 3.00 7.18
CA GLY A 173 6.65 3.92 8.27
C GLY A 173 7.00 3.17 9.56
N MET A 174 6.26 2.09 9.87
CA MET A 174 6.60 1.20 10.98
C MET A 174 7.94 0.48 10.77
N MET A 175 8.25 0.08 9.53
CA MET A 175 9.57 -0.48 9.19
C MET A 175 10.70 0.54 9.41
N ASP A 176 10.46 1.83 9.18
CA ASP A 176 11.44 2.88 9.48
C ASP A 176 11.65 3.05 10.98
N LEU A 177 10.57 3.12 11.76
CA LEU A 177 10.64 3.18 13.23
C LEU A 177 11.36 1.96 13.80
N MET A 178 11.25 0.79 13.16
CA MET A 178 12.03 -0.39 13.55
C MET A 178 13.54 -0.18 13.37
N ALA A 179 13.96 0.60 12.37
CA ALA A 179 15.35 0.79 11.96
C ALA A 179 16.07 1.97 12.63
N ILE A 180 15.35 2.99 13.08
CA ILE A 180 15.97 4.16 13.74
C ILE A 180 16.60 3.79 15.09
N ALA A 181 17.65 4.51 15.47
CA ALA A 181 18.40 4.20 16.69
C ALA A 181 17.57 4.44 17.96
N ASP A 182 16.82 5.55 18.00
CA ASP A 182 16.02 5.96 19.15
C ASP A 182 14.78 6.73 18.68
N PHE A 183 13.68 6.60 19.42
CA PHE A 183 12.45 7.36 19.23
C PHE A 183 11.68 7.49 20.54
N ASP A 184 10.94 8.59 20.69
CA ASP A 184 10.12 8.80 21.88
C ASP A 184 8.83 7.98 21.77
N ILE A 185 8.70 6.94 22.59
CA ILE A 185 7.51 6.10 22.66
C ILE A 185 6.25 6.89 23.05
N ASN A 186 6.39 8.04 23.73
CA ASN A 186 5.26 8.92 24.04
C ASN A 186 4.71 9.64 22.79
N GLU A 187 5.52 9.78 21.74
CA GLU A 187 5.09 10.33 20.44
C GLU A 187 4.39 9.28 19.58
N PHE A 188 4.32 8.02 20.02
CA PHE A 188 3.89 6.92 19.14
C PHE A 188 2.45 7.09 18.61
N GLY A 189 1.53 7.61 19.44
CA GLY A 189 0.16 7.90 19.02
C GLY A 189 0.11 8.95 17.89
N ILE A 190 0.82 10.06 18.06
CA ILE A 190 0.85 11.15 17.08
C ILE A 190 1.62 10.77 15.80
N ILE A 191 2.65 9.92 15.90
CA ILE A 191 3.37 9.38 14.74
C ILE A 191 2.44 8.51 13.89
N ARG A 192 1.63 7.66 14.54
CA ARG A 192 0.66 6.82 13.81
C ARG A 192 -0.42 7.65 13.13
N GLU A 193 -0.91 8.68 13.79
CA GLU A 193 -1.87 9.62 13.18
C GLU A 193 -1.25 10.36 11.99
N PHE A 194 0.00 10.81 12.11
CA PHE A 194 0.76 11.39 11.00
C PHE A 194 0.86 10.43 9.80
N PHE A 195 1.21 9.15 10.03
CA PHE A 195 1.26 8.16 8.95
C PHE A 195 -0.12 7.82 8.37
N TRP A 196 -1.19 7.88 9.16
CA TRP A 196 -2.56 7.73 8.67
C TRP A 196 -2.88 8.81 7.63
N PHE A 197 -2.60 10.07 7.95
CA PHE A 197 -2.78 11.17 7.02
C PHE A 197 -1.87 11.04 5.78
N ALA A 198 -0.60 10.69 5.96
CA ALA A 198 0.31 10.43 4.83
C ALA A 198 -0.20 9.31 3.91
N GLN A 199 -0.80 8.28 4.49
CA GLN A 199 -1.42 7.17 3.77
C GLN A 199 -2.62 7.65 2.95
N ARG A 200 -3.53 8.43 3.56
CA ARG A 200 -4.68 9.01 2.85
C ARG A 200 -4.24 9.93 1.72
N PHE A 201 -3.26 10.80 1.97
CA PHE A 201 -2.67 11.66 0.93
C PHE A 201 -2.16 10.83 -0.26
N SER A 202 -1.40 9.76 0.01
CA SER A 202 -0.82 8.90 -1.03
C SER A 202 -1.90 8.13 -1.80
N ASN A 203 -2.96 7.70 -1.12
CA ASN A 203 -4.11 7.06 -1.73
C ASN A 203 -4.84 8.01 -2.69
N ILE A 204 -5.07 9.27 -2.28
CA ILE A 204 -5.67 10.26 -3.18
C ILE A 204 -4.78 10.52 -4.40
N CYS A 205 -3.45 10.64 -4.22
CA CYS A 205 -2.51 10.76 -5.34
C CYS A 205 -2.66 9.60 -6.34
N ASN A 206 -2.73 8.37 -5.82
CA ASN A 206 -2.92 7.17 -6.63
C ASN A 206 -4.27 7.23 -7.36
N THR A 207 -5.37 7.38 -6.62
CA THR A 207 -6.75 7.47 -7.15
C THR A 207 -6.87 8.47 -8.30
N LEU A 208 -6.33 9.69 -8.12
CA LEU A 208 -6.38 10.74 -9.15
C LEU A 208 -5.58 10.37 -10.41
N THR A 209 -4.43 9.72 -10.22
CA THR A 209 -3.50 9.40 -11.32
C THR A 209 -4.00 8.22 -12.14
N THR A 210 -4.54 7.21 -11.48
CA THR A 210 -4.97 5.95 -12.11
C THR A 210 -6.39 5.99 -12.67
N PHE A 211 -7.18 7.00 -12.32
CA PHE A 211 -8.60 7.12 -12.71
C PHE A 211 -8.87 6.85 -14.19
N GLU A 212 -8.18 7.53 -15.11
CA GLU A 212 -8.44 7.37 -16.54
C GLU A 212 -8.06 5.96 -17.04
N ARG A 213 -6.99 5.36 -16.48
CA ARG A 213 -6.58 3.98 -16.80
C ARG A 213 -7.65 3.00 -16.32
N GLU A 214 -8.03 3.09 -15.05
CA GLU A 214 -8.98 2.18 -14.39
C GLU A 214 -10.38 2.29 -15.00
N LEU A 215 -10.81 3.50 -15.38
CA LEU A 215 -12.06 3.71 -16.12
C LEU A 215 -12.06 2.96 -17.46
N ASN A 216 -10.96 3.02 -18.22
CA ASN A 216 -10.82 2.32 -19.50
C ASN A 216 -10.73 0.79 -19.33
N GLU A 217 -10.11 0.33 -18.25
CA GLU A 217 -9.98 -1.08 -17.88
C GLU A 217 -11.28 -1.67 -17.30
N HIS A 218 -12.32 -0.84 -17.12
CA HIS A 218 -13.59 -1.19 -16.44
C HIS A 218 -13.35 -1.69 -15.00
N ASP A 219 -12.31 -1.15 -14.37
CA ASP A 219 -11.94 -1.40 -13.01
C ASP A 219 -12.61 -0.37 -12.07
N PHE A 220 -13.85 -0.66 -11.66
CA PHE A 220 -14.69 0.28 -10.91
C PHE A 220 -14.32 0.45 -9.42
N GLY A 221 -13.15 -0.03 -8.97
CA GLY A 221 -12.70 0.14 -7.58
C GLY A 221 -12.12 1.51 -7.25
N ASN A 222 -11.92 2.37 -8.25
CA ASN A 222 -11.41 3.73 -8.03
C ASN A 222 -12.41 4.56 -7.21
N GLU A 223 -11.93 5.24 -6.18
CA GLU A 223 -12.77 6.04 -5.27
C GLU A 223 -13.56 7.13 -5.98
N ILE A 224 -13.04 7.74 -7.05
CA ILE A 224 -13.79 8.73 -7.84
C ILE A 224 -15.05 8.10 -8.42
N MET A 225 -14.92 6.91 -9.02
CA MET A 225 -16.05 6.19 -9.62
C MET A 225 -17.07 5.78 -8.56
N LEU A 226 -16.58 5.29 -7.43
CA LEU A 226 -17.35 4.86 -6.28
C LEU A 226 -18.17 5.99 -5.64
N LEU A 227 -17.56 7.16 -5.42
CA LEU A 227 -18.24 8.33 -4.87
C LEU A 227 -19.26 8.91 -5.86
N SER A 228 -18.90 8.93 -7.14
CA SER A 228 -19.79 9.44 -8.19
C SER A 228 -21.04 8.58 -8.37
N ALA A 229 -20.93 7.27 -8.16
CA ALA A 229 -22.05 6.34 -8.20
C ALA A 229 -23.04 6.54 -7.03
N GLN A 230 -22.60 7.04 -5.88
CA GLN A 230 -23.49 7.41 -4.77
C GLN A 230 -24.25 8.70 -5.06
N GLU A 231 -23.57 9.67 -5.68
CA GLU A 231 -24.11 11.03 -5.80
C GLU A 231 -25.18 11.14 -6.89
N ASN A 232 -25.16 10.34 -7.97
CA ASN A 232 -26.28 10.23 -8.93
C ASN A 232 -26.22 9.01 -9.89
N ARG A 233 -27.39 8.62 -10.41
CA ARG A 233 -27.66 7.47 -11.32
C ARG A 233 -26.65 7.34 -12.47
N GLN A 234 -25.99 6.19 -12.58
CA GLN A 234 -25.35 5.64 -13.80
C GLN A 234 -24.82 6.67 -14.82
N GLY A 235 -23.60 7.15 -14.62
CA GLY A 235 -22.71 7.53 -15.73
C GLY A 235 -22.80 8.97 -16.27
N ASP A 236 -23.27 9.94 -15.51
CA ASP A 236 -23.14 11.36 -15.89
C ASP A 236 -21.70 11.86 -15.67
N ILE A 237 -21.09 12.45 -16.70
CA ILE A 237 -19.70 12.97 -16.66
C ILE A 237 -19.54 14.05 -15.58
N GLY A 238 -20.63 14.75 -15.24
CA GLY A 238 -20.63 15.78 -14.18
C GLY A 238 -20.27 15.26 -12.78
N SER A 239 -20.59 14.01 -12.45
CA SER A 239 -20.36 13.48 -11.10
C SER A 239 -18.89 13.12 -10.84
N TYR A 240 -18.15 12.62 -11.84
CA TYR A 240 -16.73 12.32 -11.69
C TYR A 240 -15.89 13.56 -11.42
N GLN A 241 -16.23 14.70 -12.04
CA GLN A 241 -15.50 15.95 -11.84
C GLN A 241 -15.67 16.48 -10.42
N GLU A 242 -16.90 16.43 -9.88
CA GLU A 242 -17.16 16.84 -8.50
C GLU A 242 -16.42 15.95 -7.48
N ALA A 243 -16.43 14.63 -7.67
CA ALA A 243 -15.68 13.71 -6.83
C ALA A 243 -14.15 13.96 -6.90
N LYS A 244 -13.61 14.21 -8.10
CA LYS A 244 -12.19 14.61 -8.27
C LYS A 244 -11.86 15.88 -7.50
N GLU A 245 -12.69 16.92 -7.61
CA GLU A 245 -12.48 18.20 -6.92
C GLU A 245 -12.52 18.06 -5.40
N LYS A 246 -13.43 17.25 -4.86
CA LYS A 246 -13.49 16.92 -3.42
C LYS A 246 -12.20 16.27 -2.94
N LEU A 247 -11.69 15.26 -3.65
CA LEU A 247 -10.44 14.57 -3.30
C LEU A 247 -9.22 15.50 -3.40
N ILE A 248 -9.15 16.37 -4.41
CA ILE A 248 -8.08 17.36 -4.52
C ILE A 248 -8.11 18.34 -3.33
N ALA A 249 -9.30 18.82 -2.94
CA ALA A 249 -9.45 19.69 -1.77
C ALA A 249 -9.04 18.98 -0.47
N GLU A 250 -9.41 17.71 -0.31
CA GLU A 250 -8.99 16.88 0.83
C GLU A 250 -7.46 16.71 0.87
N GLN A 251 -6.85 16.37 -0.27
CA GLN A 251 -5.40 16.21 -0.39
C GLN A 251 -4.63 17.45 0.06
N LEU A 252 -5.08 18.66 -0.32
CA LEU A 252 -4.48 19.91 0.11
C LEU A 252 -4.63 20.12 1.63
N THR A 253 -5.83 19.85 2.15
CA THR A 253 -6.12 19.96 3.59
C THR A 253 -5.24 19.02 4.41
N ILE A 254 -4.98 17.81 3.93
CA ILE A 254 -4.12 16.84 4.61
C ILE A 254 -2.69 17.36 4.74
N ILE A 255 -2.13 17.98 3.70
CA ILE A 255 -0.78 18.56 3.77
C ILE A 255 -0.69 19.63 4.86
N ASP A 256 -1.70 20.49 4.95
CA ASP A 256 -1.76 21.52 5.98
C ASP A 256 -1.89 20.90 7.37
N GLN A 257 -2.68 19.84 7.53
CA GLN A 257 -2.83 19.11 8.80
C GLN A 257 -1.54 18.44 9.24
N ILE A 258 -0.86 17.69 8.37
CA ILE A 258 0.36 16.97 8.74
C ILE A 258 1.52 17.93 9.06
N ALA A 259 1.51 19.14 8.50
CA ALA A 259 2.49 20.18 8.82
C ALA A 259 2.36 20.73 10.24
N LEU A 260 1.23 20.52 10.92
CA LEU A 260 1.00 20.96 12.31
C LEU A 260 1.58 20.00 13.35
N TYR A 261 1.95 18.77 12.95
CA TYR A 261 2.49 17.78 13.87
C TYR A 261 3.89 18.15 14.33
N GLN A 262 4.08 18.10 15.64
CA GLN A 262 5.37 18.29 16.31
C GLN A 262 5.85 16.91 16.79
N ILE A 263 6.70 16.29 16.00
CA ILE A 263 7.33 15.00 16.30
C ILE A 263 8.83 15.25 16.36
N ASN A 264 9.47 14.86 17.46
CA ASN A 264 10.91 15.02 17.66
C ASN A 264 11.69 13.81 17.12
N SER A 265 11.05 12.65 17.04
CA SER A 265 11.65 11.40 16.57
C SER A 265 12.10 11.43 15.10
N PHE A 266 11.57 12.33 14.28
CA PHE A 266 12.00 12.56 12.89
C PHE A 266 11.52 13.92 12.36
N SER A 267 12.07 14.36 11.23
CA SER A 267 11.64 15.60 10.59
C SER A 267 10.35 15.41 9.79
N THR A 268 9.23 15.91 10.31
CA THR A 268 7.95 15.93 9.59
C THR A 268 8.05 16.72 8.29
N LEU A 269 8.83 17.81 8.27
CA LEU A 269 9.06 18.63 7.08
C LEU A 269 9.78 17.88 5.96
N GLU A 270 10.81 17.08 6.29
CA GLU A 270 11.49 16.26 5.28
C GLU A 270 10.55 15.17 4.74
N TYR A 271 9.75 14.55 5.61
CA TYR A 271 8.76 13.56 5.18
C TYR A 271 7.70 14.18 4.26
N ILE A 272 7.21 15.38 4.56
CA ILE A 272 6.26 16.13 3.71
C ILE A 272 6.87 16.45 2.34
N LYS A 273 8.16 16.80 2.28
CA LYS A 273 8.86 16.97 0.99
C LYS A 273 8.87 15.66 0.21
N GLY A 274 9.11 14.54 0.89
CA GLY A 274 9.01 13.19 0.32
C GLY A 274 7.63 12.88 -0.25
N LEU A 275 6.56 13.22 0.47
CA LEU A 275 5.18 13.04 -0.01
C LEU A 275 4.87 13.90 -1.24
N LYS A 276 5.33 15.16 -1.27
CA LYS A 276 5.19 16.03 -2.44
C LYS A 276 5.98 15.49 -3.64
N TYR A 277 7.16 14.93 -3.40
CA TYR A 277 7.90 14.22 -4.45
C TYR A 277 7.11 13.01 -4.95
N LEU A 278 6.54 12.20 -4.05
CA LEU A 278 5.73 11.03 -4.41
C LEU A 278 4.52 11.43 -5.26
N GLN A 279 3.86 12.54 -4.93
CA GLN A 279 2.79 13.13 -5.75
C GLN A 279 3.28 13.48 -7.16
N SER A 280 4.41 14.20 -7.28
CA SER A 280 5.00 14.52 -8.58
C SER A 280 5.42 13.26 -9.35
N LEU A 281 5.89 12.23 -8.64
CA LEU A 281 6.26 10.96 -9.24
C LEU A 281 5.04 10.26 -9.84
N HIS A 282 3.93 10.18 -9.10
CA HIS A 282 2.65 9.68 -9.61
C HIS A 282 2.24 10.41 -10.91
N GLN A 283 2.25 11.74 -10.91
CA GLN A 283 1.91 12.55 -12.08
C GLN A 283 2.84 12.28 -13.27
N SER A 284 4.16 12.22 -13.02
CA SER A 284 5.15 11.98 -14.09
C SER A 284 5.08 10.57 -14.69
N MET A 285 4.52 9.61 -13.94
CA MET A 285 4.38 8.22 -14.33
C MET A 285 2.94 7.84 -14.66
N GLN A 286 2.05 8.82 -14.84
CA GLN A 286 0.66 8.59 -15.20
C GLN A 286 0.55 7.73 -16.47
N GLY A 287 -0.25 6.66 -16.39
CA GLY A 287 -0.41 5.68 -17.48
C GLY A 287 0.67 4.59 -17.53
N PHE A 288 1.74 4.71 -16.72
CA PHE A 288 2.75 3.65 -16.55
C PHE A 288 2.57 2.85 -15.26
N ILE A 289 1.96 3.43 -14.24
CA ILE A 289 1.69 2.79 -12.93
C ILE A 289 0.20 2.58 -12.68
#